data_AF-A0AAF1C307-F1
#
_entry.id   AF-A0AAF1C307-F1
#
_cell.length_a   1.000
_cell.length_b   1.000
_cell.length_c   1.000
_cell.angle_alpha   90.00
_cell.angle_beta   90.00
_cell.angle_gamma   90.00
#
_symmetry.space_group_name_H-M   'P 1'
#
loop_
_entity.id
_entity.type
_entity.pdbx_description
1 polymer ?
#
loop_
_entity_poly.entity_id
_entity_poly.type
_entity_poly.pdbx_seq_one_letter_code
_entity_poly.pdbx_strand_id
1 'polypeptide(L)'
;MIEGYTDFPDEDELMQEEGEVVYSLCWDSGVPGAGADCELIYSWKGQYVVCLSYDVNRPAYPSLIEAIMGAELNFVNDATTEIESTELSSEQIIPLLAIDINSDLHELTINREDWEVDKQGNFTRIVYDS
;
A
#
# COMPACT_ATOMS: atom_id res chain seq x y z
N MET A 1 -42.94 -14.07 16.51
CA MET A 1 -41.98 -14.69 15.59
C MET A 1 -40.85 -13.71 15.47
N ILE A 2 -39.69 -14.05 16.04
CA ILE A 2 -38.49 -13.21 15.97
C ILE A 2 -37.76 -13.76 14.74
N GLU A 3 -37.79 -13.02 13.65
CA GLU A 3 -36.97 -13.35 12.48
C GLU A 3 -35.52 -13.14 12.89
N GLY A 4 -34.79 -14.24 13.03
CA GLY A 4 -33.36 -14.23 13.26
C GLY A 4 -32.67 -13.71 12.00
N TYR A 5 -32.42 -12.41 11.95
CA TYR A 5 -31.35 -11.87 11.13
C TYR A 5 -30.04 -12.40 11.72
N THR A 6 -29.56 -13.52 11.18
CA THR A 6 -28.13 -13.82 11.24
C THR A 6 -27.45 -12.78 10.36
N ASP A 7 -26.87 -11.75 10.98
CA ASP A 7 -25.79 -10.97 10.36
C ASP A 7 -24.68 -11.96 10.05
N PHE A 8 -24.66 -12.46 8.83
CA PHE A 8 -23.44 -13.01 8.29
C PHE A 8 -22.60 -11.81 7.87
N PRO A 9 -21.34 -11.70 8.33
CA PRO A 9 -20.46 -10.65 7.87
C PRO A 9 -20.43 -10.66 6.35
N ASP A 10 -20.43 -9.49 5.74
CA ASP A 10 -20.26 -9.38 4.29
C ASP A 10 -18.84 -9.82 3.90
N GLU A 11 -18.61 -10.04 2.61
CA GLU A 11 -17.31 -10.54 2.14
C GLU A 11 -16.16 -9.58 2.47
N ASP A 12 -16.42 -8.28 2.62
CA ASP A 12 -15.43 -7.27 2.96
C ASP A 12 -15.03 -7.34 4.43
N GLU A 13 -16.00 -7.53 5.33
CA GLU A 13 -15.77 -7.78 6.76
C GLU A 13 -14.99 -9.08 6.95
N LEU A 14 -15.38 -10.16 6.27
CA LEU A 14 -14.65 -11.43 6.32
C LEU A 14 -13.22 -11.32 5.78
N MET A 15 -13.01 -10.57 4.69
CA MET A 15 -11.68 -10.35 4.15
C MET A 15 -10.82 -9.53 5.10
N GLN A 16 -11.36 -8.52 5.77
CA GLN A 16 -10.62 -7.74 6.77
C GLN A 16 -10.30 -8.56 8.03
N GLU A 17 -11.18 -9.48 8.42
CA GLU A 17 -10.97 -10.35 9.58
C GLU A 17 -10.03 -11.53 9.30
N GLU A 18 -10.15 -12.18 8.14
CA GLU A 18 -9.45 -13.42 7.80
C GLU A 18 -8.28 -13.23 6.83
N GLY A 19 -8.27 -12.15 6.06
CA GLY A 19 -7.22 -11.84 5.10
C GLY A 19 -5.96 -11.30 5.75
N GLU A 20 -4.83 -11.47 5.06
CA GLU A 20 -3.54 -10.94 5.50
C GLU A 20 -3.18 -9.70 4.67
N VAL A 21 -2.84 -8.59 5.31
CA VAL A 21 -2.29 -7.43 4.59
C VAL A 21 -0.88 -7.79 4.12
N VAL A 22 -0.69 -7.85 2.81
CA VAL A 22 0.58 -8.25 2.17
C VAL A 22 1.31 -7.10 1.50
N TYR A 23 0.62 -5.97 1.31
CA TYR A 23 1.21 -4.72 0.84
C TYR A 23 0.40 -3.54 1.36
N SER A 24 1.06 -2.46 1.75
CA SER A 24 0.45 -1.19 2.07
C SER A 24 1.27 -0.02 1.53
N LEU A 25 0.58 1.02 1.05
CA LEU A 25 1.16 2.31 0.72
C LEU A 25 0.48 3.38 1.58
N CYS A 26 1.24 4.00 2.47
CA CYS A 26 0.75 5.03 3.36
C CYS A 26 1.18 6.42 2.88
N TRP A 27 0.31 7.39 3.07
CA TRP A 27 0.52 8.76 2.64
C TRP A 27 0.05 9.75 3.71
N ASP A 28 0.71 10.90 3.76
CA ASP A 28 0.30 12.05 4.56
C ASP A 28 0.32 13.28 3.64
N SER A 29 -0.85 13.90 3.48
CA SER A 29 -0.99 15.10 2.65
C SER A 29 -0.22 16.32 3.20
N GLY A 30 0.21 16.28 4.46
CA GLY A 30 0.86 17.40 5.15
C GLY A 30 -0.05 18.62 5.38
N VAL A 31 -1.29 18.58 4.89
CA VAL A 31 -2.27 19.65 5.02
C VAL A 31 -3.15 19.39 6.24
N PRO A 32 -3.22 20.33 7.20
CA PRO A 32 -4.09 20.19 8.37
C PRO A 32 -5.53 19.89 7.96
N GLY A 33 -6.02 18.71 8.33
CA GLY A 33 -7.40 18.27 8.06
C GLY A 33 -7.64 17.59 6.71
N ALA A 34 -6.63 17.46 5.83
CA ALA A 34 -6.70 16.63 4.63
C ALA A 34 -6.33 15.16 4.90
N GLY A 35 -5.60 14.92 5.99
CA GLY A 35 -5.42 13.60 6.58
C GLY A 35 -4.20 12.84 6.08
N ALA A 36 -4.07 11.64 6.64
CA ALA A 36 -3.13 10.60 6.29
C ALA A 36 -3.91 9.29 6.26
N ASP A 37 -3.60 8.41 5.33
CA ASP A 37 -4.25 7.10 5.20
C ASP A 37 -3.29 6.07 4.60
N CYS A 38 -3.74 4.82 4.54
CA CYS A 38 -3.01 3.73 3.91
C CYS A 38 -3.90 2.97 2.96
N GLU A 39 -3.39 2.75 1.75
CA GLU A 39 -4.00 1.89 0.74
C GLU A 39 -3.45 0.47 0.90
N LEU A 40 -4.33 -0.53 0.93
CA LEU A 40 -3.99 -1.88 1.37
C LEU A 40 -4.25 -2.92 0.27
N ILE A 41 -3.44 -3.97 0.24
CA ILE A 41 -3.69 -5.19 -0.52
C ILE A 41 -3.74 -6.36 0.46
N TYR A 42 -4.85 -7.10 0.44
CA TYR A 42 -5.04 -8.31 1.23
C TYR A 42 -4.79 -9.55 0.38
N SER A 43 -4.07 -10.52 0.92
CA SER A 43 -4.09 -11.90 0.44
C SER A 43 -5.27 -12.62 1.07
N TRP A 44 -6.28 -12.97 0.28
CA TRP A 44 -7.50 -13.61 0.76
C TRP A 44 -8.04 -14.60 -0.26
N LYS A 45 -8.38 -15.81 0.20
CA LYS A 45 -8.89 -16.92 -0.64
C LYS A 45 -8.03 -17.21 -1.89
N GLY A 46 -6.72 -16.97 -1.81
CA GLY A 46 -5.78 -17.20 -2.92
C GLY A 46 -5.76 -16.10 -3.99
N GLN A 47 -6.33 -14.93 -3.70
CA GLN A 47 -6.28 -13.74 -4.54
C GLN A 47 -5.74 -12.54 -3.77
N TYR A 48 -5.36 -11.50 -4.50
CA TYR A 48 -4.89 -10.23 -3.95
C TYR A 48 -5.98 -9.18 -4.13
N VAL A 49 -6.63 -8.78 -3.05
CA VAL A 49 -7.77 -7.86 -3.04
C VAL A 49 -7.29 -6.47 -2.66
N VAL A 50 -7.52 -5.50 -3.55
CA VAL A 50 -7.15 -4.10 -3.33
C VAL A 50 -8.24 -3.40 -2.52
N CYS A 51 -7.83 -2.70 -1.47
CA CYS A 51 -8.67 -1.88 -0.62
C CYS A 51 -8.14 -0.45 -0.62
N LEU A 52 -8.86 0.43 -1.30
CA LEU A 52 -8.55 1.85 -1.32
C LEU A 52 -9.47 2.61 -0.36
N SER A 53 -8.94 3.60 0.35
CA SER A 53 -9.65 4.45 1.30
C SER A 53 -10.80 5.24 0.64
N TYR A 54 -10.62 5.62 -0.62
CA TYR A 54 -11.55 6.46 -1.38
C TYR A 54 -12.43 5.71 -2.38
N ASP A 55 -12.16 4.43 -2.65
CA ASP A 55 -12.98 3.60 -3.55
C ASP A 55 -13.65 2.48 -2.76
N VAL A 56 -14.92 2.21 -3.03
CA VAL A 56 -15.65 1.09 -2.43
C VAL A 56 -15.46 -0.21 -3.21
N ASN A 57 -14.97 -0.13 -4.46
CA ASN A 57 -14.67 -1.31 -5.25
C ASN A 57 -13.47 -2.05 -4.67
N ARG A 58 -13.53 -3.38 -4.74
CA ARG A 58 -12.52 -4.30 -4.23
C ARG A 58 -12.04 -5.24 -5.35
N PRO A 59 -11.31 -4.73 -6.36
CA PRO A 59 -10.83 -5.58 -7.44
C PRO A 59 -9.85 -6.62 -6.88
N ALA A 60 -9.97 -7.85 -7.37
CA ALA A 60 -9.12 -8.96 -6.99
C ALA A 60 -8.23 -9.39 -8.16
N TYR A 61 -6.96 -9.62 -7.88
CA TYR A 61 -5.93 -9.96 -8.86
C TYR A 61 -5.30 -11.32 -8.56
N PRO A 62 -4.76 -12.01 -9.56
CA PRO A 62 -4.12 -13.32 -9.39
C PRO A 62 -2.69 -13.23 -8.84
N SER A 63 -2.06 -12.04 -8.81
CA SER A 63 -0.74 -11.83 -8.23
C SER A 63 -0.60 -10.46 -7.58
N LEU A 64 0.30 -10.35 -6.60
CA LEU A 64 0.57 -9.10 -5.89
C LEU A 64 1.04 -7.99 -6.83
N ILE A 65 1.95 -8.29 -7.77
CA ILE A 65 2.46 -7.30 -8.72
C ILE A 65 1.33 -6.77 -9.61
N GLU A 66 0.41 -7.63 -10.07
CA GLU A 66 -0.75 -7.19 -10.85
C GLU A 66 -1.69 -6.30 -10.03
N ALA A 67 -1.89 -6.59 -8.74
CA ALA A 67 -2.68 -5.75 -7.85
C ALA A 67 -2.04 -4.37 -7.65
N ILE A 68 -0.74 -4.33 -7.35
CA ILE A 68 0.03 -3.09 -7.18
C ILE A 68 -0.07 -2.23 -8.44
N MET A 69 0.24 -2.79 -9.61
CA MET A 69 0.23 -2.06 -10.88
C MET A 69 -1.20 -1.67 -11.30
N GLY A 70 -2.17 -2.57 -11.11
CA GLY A 70 -3.56 -2.37 -11.54
C GLY A 70 -4.30 -1.32 -10.72
N ALA A 71 -3.88 -1.09 -9.47
CA ALA A 71 -4.38 -0.05 -8.60
C ALA A 71 -3.46 1.18 -8.51
N GLU A 72 -2.39 1.22 -9.33
CA GLU A 72 -1.39 2.30 -9.34
C GLU A 72 -0.71 2.54 -7.96
N LEU A 73 -0.68 1.52 -7.09
CA LEU A 73 -0.03 1.58 -5.77
C LEU A 73 1.51 1.49 -5.84
N ASN A 74 2.07 1.61 -7.04
CA ASN A 74 3.48 1.83 -7.28
C ASN A 74 3.80 3.29 -7.63
N PHE A 75 2.80 4.16 -7.78
CA PHE A 75 3.01 5.57 -8.05
C PHE A 75 3.26 6.32 -6.75
N VAL A 76 4.43 6.95 -6.63
CA VAL A 76 4.87 7.62 -5.40
C VAL A 76 5.14 9.10 -5.63
N ASN A 77 4.81 9.90 -4.63
CA ASN A 77 5.00 11.35 -4.62
C ASN A 77 5.44 11.83 -3.23
N ASP A 78 5.52 13.13 -3.02
CA ASP A 78 5.97 13.79 -1.79
C ASP A 78 5.04 13.56 -0.60
N ALA A 79 3.79 13.14 -0.84
CA ALA A 79 2.87 12.71 0.21
C ALA A 79 3.09 11.25 0.62
N THR A 80 3.77 10.43 -0.19
CA THR A 80 4.03 9.02 0.15
C THR A 80 5.05 8.94 1.27
N THR A 81 4.71 8.24 2.34
CA THR A 81 5.54 8.19 3.57
C THR A 81 6.15 6.81 3.79
N GLU A 82 5.38 5.75 3.54
CA GLU A 82 5.79 4.39 3.84
C GLU A 82 5.18 3.40 2.84
N ILE A 83 5.98 2.40 2.47
CA ILE A 83 5.53 1.20 1.77
C ILE A 83 5.97 -0.01 2.59
N GLU A 84 5.05 -0.90 2.93
CA GLU A 84 5.36 -2.18 3.58
C GLU A 84 4.85 -3.33 2.72
N SER A 85 5.58 -4.44 2.71
CA SER A 85 5.15 -5.70 2.13
C SER A 85 5.71 -6.88 2.91
N THR A 86 4.89 -7.90 3.11
CA THR A 86 5.33 -9.17 3.70
C THR A 86 5.86 -10.17 2.66
N GLU A 87 5.60 -9.91 1.37
CA GLU A 87 5.96 -10.82 0.26
C GLU A 87 7.08 -10.27 -0.65
N LEU A 88 7.29 -8.96 -0.67
CA LEU A 88 8.32 -8.31 -1.48
C LEU A 88 9.38 -7.64 -0.59
N SER A 89 10.66 -7.90 -0.89
CA SER A 89 11.77 -7.12 -0.32
C SER A 89 11.80 -5.71 -0.87
N SER A 90 12.49 -4.79 -0.18
CA SER A 90 12.66 -3.40 -0.62
C SER A 90 13.29 -3.33 -2.02
N GLU A 91 14.27 -4.19 -2.29
CA GLU A 91 14.94 -4.30 -3.59
C GLU A 91 14.03 -4.82 -4.70
N GLN A 92 12.95 -5.54 -4.36
CA GLN A 92 11.92 -5.94 -5.32
C GLN A 92 10.85 -4.87 -5.52
N ILE A 93 10.56 -4.05 -4.50
CA ILE A 93 9.60 -2.95 -4.57
C ILE A 93 10.15 -1.79 -5.39
N ILE A 94 11.37 -1.33 -5.08
CA ILE A 94 12.03 -0.19 -5.73
C ILE A 94 11.92 -0.19 -7.27
N PRO A 95 12.23 -1.28 -8.00
CA PRO A 95 12.14 -1.27 -9.47
C PRO A 95 10.70 -1.21 -10.01
N LEU A 96 9.68 -1.42 -9.17
CA LEU A 96 8.27 -1.25 -9.54
C LEU A 96 7.81 0.21 -9.43
N LEU A 97 8.49 1.01 -8.60
CA LEU A 97 8.05 2.37 -8.27
C LEU A 97 8.15 3.32 -9.46
N ALA A 98 7.10 4.13 -9.62
CA ALA A 98 7.04 5.23 -10.55
C ALA A 98 6.93 6.53 -9.76
N ILE A 99 8.00 7.32 -9.73
CA ILE A 99 8.03 8.59 -9.01
C ILE A 99 7.40 9.69 -9.88
N ASP A 100 6.50 10.48 -9.32
CA ASP A 100 6.00 11.69 -9.98
C ASP A 100 7.17 12.64 -10.29
N ILE A 101 7.31 13.03 -11.55
CA ILE A 101 8.37 13.93 -12.02
C ILE A 101 8.36 15.31 -11.35
N ASN A 102 7.22 15.72 -10.79
CA ASN A 102 7.09 17.00 -10.08
C ASN A 102 7.17 16.86 -8.57
N SER A 103 7.41 15.65 -8.06
CA SER A 103 7.53 15.37 -6.63
C SER A 103 8.82 15.92 -6.06
N ASP A 104 8.73 16.48 -4.85
CA ASP A 104 9.88 16.79 -3.99
C ASP A 104 10.19 15.64 -3.00
N LEU A 105 9.78 14.41 -3.32
CA LEU A 105 10.09 13.21 -2.54
C LEU A 105 11.61 13.03 -2.45
N HIS A 106 12.12 13.09 -1.22
CA HIS A 106 13.54 12.96 -0.91
C HIS A 106 13.87 11.73 -0.06
N GLU A 107 12.88 11.21 0.66
CA GLU A 107 13.04 10.07 1.54
C GLU A 107 11.77 9.24 1.50
N LEU A 108 11.92 7.92 1.50
CA LEU A 108 10.81 6.97 1.58
C LEU A 108 11.18 5.80 2.48
N THR A 109 10.29 5.44 3.40
CA THR A 109 10.43 4.20 4.18
C THR A 109 9.87 3.04 3.36
N ILE A 110 10.67 1.99 3.15
CA ILE A 110 10.26 0.75 2.49
C ILE A 110 10.65 -0.42 3.39
N ASN A 111 9.68 -1.21 3.85
CA ASN A 111 9.89 -2.37 4.74
C ASN A 111 10.73 -2.05 6.00
N ARG A 112 10.41 -0.93 6.67
CA ARG A 112 11.14 -0.38 7.82
C ARG A 112 12.60 0.00 7.53
N GLU A 113 12.94 0.18 6.26
CA GLU A 113 14.24 0.65 5.81
C GLU A 113 14.08 2.05 5.22
N ASP A 114 14.87 3.00 5.69
CA ASP A 114 14.82 4.37 5.17
C ASP A 114 15.70 4.47 3.92
N TRP A 115 15.16 5.07 2.87
CA TRP A 115 15.85 5.26 1.59
C TRP A 115 15.83 6.72 1.19
N GLU A 116 17.01 7.26 0.84
CA GLU A 116 17.13 8.55 0.16
C GLU A 116 16.81 8.37 -1.32
N VAL A 117 16.00 9.27 -1.87
CA VAL A 117 15.59 9.31 -3.27
C VAL A 117 16.22 10.52 -3.96
N ASP A 118 17.02 10.26 -5.00
CA ASP A 118 17.64 11.33 -5.78
C ASP A 118 16.70 11.86 -6.89
N LYS A 119 17.09 12.97 -7.52
CA LYS A 119 16.31 13.60 -8.62
C LYS A 119 16.16 12.76 -9.88
N GLN A 120 16.92 11.66 -10.00
CA GLN A 120 16.80 10.71 -11.10
C GLN A 120 15.92 9.51 -10.71
N GLY A 121 15.42 9.47 -9.48
CA GLY A 121 14.62 8.37 -8.94
C GLY A 121 15.45 7.18 -8.48
N ASN A 122 16.75 7.36 -8.22
CA ASN A 122 17.58 6.31 -7.65
C ASN A 122 17.42 6.29 -6.12
N PHE A 123 17.37 5.08 -5.57
CA PHE A 123 17.22 4.84 -4.14
C PHE A 123 18.56 4.45 -3.53
N THR A 124 18.94 5.11 -2.43
CA THR A 124 20.12 4.77 -1.63
C THR A 124 19.69 4.53 -0.19
N ARG A 125 19.97 3.33 0.34
CA ARG A 125 19.61 2.97 1.70
C ARG A 125 20.38 3.81 2.72
N ILE A 126 19.67 4.38 3.68
CA ILE A 126 20.24 5.10 4.81
C ILE A 126 20.67 4.07 5.86
N VAL A 127 21.92 4.16 6.32
CA VAL A 127 22.46 3.28 7.36
C VAL A 127 22.83 4.12 8.56
N TYR A 128 22.15 3.90 9.69
CA TYR A 128 22.45 4.56 10.94
C TYR A 128 23.59 3.80 11.66
N ASP A 129 24.73 4.46 11.85
CA ASP A 129 25.79 3.94 12.71
C ASP A 129 25.28 3.88 14.15
N SER A 130 25.34 2.69 14.75
CA SER A 130 24.89 2.39 16.13
C SER A 130 25.93 2.73 17.19
#